data_AF-A0A0M8X504-F1
#
_entry.id   AF-A0A0M8X504-F1
#
_cell.length_a   1.000
_cell.length_b   1.000
_cell.length_c   1.000
_cell.angle_alpha   90.00
_cell.angle_beta   90.00
_cell.angle_gamma   90.00
#
_symmetry.space_group_name_H-M   'P 1'
#
loop_
_entity.id
_entity.type
_entity.pdbx_description
1 polymer ?
#
loop_
_entity_poly.entity_id
_entity_poly.type
_entity_poly.pdbx_seq_one_letter_code
_entity_poly.pdbx_strand_id
1 'polypeptide(L)' 'MTAATRSEHDLLGDRDVPADAYWGVHTLRATENFPITGMPISAYPHLIDALAAVKEAAALANEELGL' A
#
# COMPACT_ATOMS: atom_id res chain seq x y z
N MET A 1 -19.30 15.44 -5.79
CA MET A 1 -17.99 16.05 -6.07
C MET A 1 -17.02 14.92 -6.24
N THR A 2 -16.45 14.71 -7.43
CA THR A 2 -15.45 13.67 -7.66
C THR A 2 -14.19 14.06 -6.87
N ALA A 3 -13.79 13.22 -5.91
CA ALA A 3 -12.54 13.41 -5.20
C ALA A 3 -11.39 13.43 -6.23
N ALA A 4 -10.36 14.25 -5.99
CA ALA A 4 -9.20 14.31 -6.88
C ALA A 4 -8.51 12.94 -6.93
N THR A 5 -8.06 12.52 -8.11
CA THR A 5 -7.35 11.26 -8.33
C THR A 5 -5.96 11.51 -8.93
N ARG A 6 -5.06 10.53 -8.78
CA ARG A 6 -3.78 10.45 -9.47
C ARG A 6 -3.73 9.14 -10.27
N SER A 7 -3.16 9.19 -11.47
CA SER A 7 -2.98 8.00 -12.30
C SER A 7 -1.69 7.29 -11.89
N GLU A 8 -1.78 6.00 -11.62
CA GLU A 8 -0.64 5.11 -11.36
C GLU A 8 -0.60 3.96 -12.35
N HIS A 9 0.61 3.53 -12.72
CA HIS A 9 0.86 2.44 -13.66
C HIS A 9 1.51 1.25 -12.92
N ASP A 10 0.97 0.05 -13.14
CA ASP A 10 1.64 -1.20 -12.79
C ASP A 10 1.71 -2.16 -13.99
N LEU A 11 2.17 -3.38 -13.77
CA LEU A 11 2.30 -4.39 -14.83
C LEU A 11 0.98 -4.77 -15.50
N LEU A 12 -0.17 -4.41 -14.91
CA LEU A 12 -1.51 -4.67 -15.43
C LEU A 12 -2.14 -3.42 -16.07
N GLY A 13 -1.37 -2.33 -16.20
CA GLY A 13 -1.78 -1.07 -16.84
C GLY A 13 -2.13 0.05 -15.85
N ASP A 14 -2.77 1.09 -16.37
CA ASP A 14 -3.05 2.32 -15.62
C ASP A 14 -4.34 2.26 -14.80
N ARG A 15 -4.33 2.90 -13.63
CA ARG A 15 -5.51 3.07 -12.76
C ARG A 15 -5.50 4.40 -12.03
N ASP A 16 -6.70 4.93 -11.78
CA ASP A 16 -6.92 6.12 -10.96
C ASP A 16 -7.01 5.75 -9.46
N VAL A 17 -6.11 6.32 -8.67
CA VAL A 17 -6.05 6.18 -7.21
C VAL A 17 -6.45 7.51 -6.56
N PRO A 18 -7.22 7.53 -5.45
CA PRO A 18 -7.53 8.77 -4.74
C PRO A 18 -6.25 9.55 -4.39
N ALA A 19 -6.24 10.86 -4.67
CA ALA A 19 -5.03 11.68 -4.51
C ALA A 19 -4.56 11.78 -3.06
N ASP A 20 -5.46 11.63 -2.09
CA ASP A 20 -5.21 11.66 -0.65
C ASP A 20 -4.87 10.30 -0.04
N ALA A 21 -4.96 9.21 -0.80
CA ALA A 21 -4.61 7.88 -0.33
C ALA A 21 -3.09 7.70 -0.23
N TYR A 22 -2.60 7.26 0.93
CA TYR A 22 -1.19 6.87 1.12
C TYR A 22 -0.81 5.58 0.35
N TRP A 23 -1.79 4.76 -0.03
CA TRP A 23 -1.59 3.53 -0.77
C TRP A 23 -1.74 3.75 -2.28
N GLY A 24 -1.16 2.85 -3.09
CA GLY A 24 -1.14 2.96 -4.55
C GLY A 24 -1.95 1.87 -5.28
N VAL A 25 -1.69 1.72 -6.58
CA VAL A 25 -2.42 0.82 -7.49
C VAL A 25 -2.45 -0.64 -7.04
N HIS A 26 -1.37 -1.15 -6.45
CA HIS A 26 -1.33 -2.53 -5.96
C HIS A 26 -2.35 -2.77 -4.82
N THR A 27 -2.50 -1.79 -3.92
CA THR A 27 -3.50 -1.87 -2.85
C THR A 27 -4.91 -1.72 -3.42
N LEU A 28 -5.12 -0.81 -4.38
CA LEU A 28 -6.40 -0.68 -5.09
C LEU A 28 -6.83 -2.02 -5.72
N ARG A 29 -5.92 -2.69 -6.43
CA ARG A 29 -6.22 -3.99 -7.03
C ARG A 29 -6.49 -5.06 -5.97
N ALA A 30 -5.79 -5.04 -4.85
CA ALA A 30 -6.05 -5.98 -3.76
C ALA A 30 -7.47 -5.77 -3.17
N THR A 31 -7.92 -4.51 -3.01
CA THR A 31 -9.28 -4.26 -2.51
C THR A 31 -10.36 -4.67 -3.52
N GLU A 32 -10.11 -4.48 -4.82
CA GLU A 32 -11.01 -4.94 -5.91
C GLU A 32 -11.07 -6.47 -6.01
N ASN A 33 -9.92 -7.16 -5.84
CA ASN A 33 -9.81 -8.60 -6.06
C ASN A 33 -10.22 -9.46 -4.86
N PHE A 34 -10.11 -8.96 -3.63
CA PHE A 34 -10.32 -9.76 -2.41
C PHE A 34 -11.43 -9.24 -1.46
N PRO A 35 -12.64 -8.89 -1.95
CA PRO A 35 -13.74 -8.46 -1.08
C PRO A 35 -14.47 -9.65 -0.43
N ILE A 36 -13.76 -10.47 0.37
CA ILE A 36 -14.31 -11.74 0.90
C ILE A 36 -15.05 -11.52 2.23
N THR A 37 -14.35 -11.03 3.26
CA THR A 37 -14.89 -10.93 4.63
C THR A 37 -15.32 -9.51 5.01
N GLY A 38 -14.92 -8.51 4.21
CA GLY A 38 -15.06 -7.09 4.55
C GLY A 38 -14.19 -6.63 5.73
N MET A 39 -13.34 -7.50 6.28
CA MET A 39 -12.44 -7.16 7.38
C MET A 39 -11.14 -6.57 6.84
N PRO A 40 -10.84 -5.29 7.12
CA PRO A 40 -9.60 -4.67 6.68
C PRO A 40 -8.40 -5.13 7.53
N ILE A 41 -7.19 -4.98 7.00
CA ILE A 41 -5.95 -5.28 7.74
C ILE A 41 -5.79 -4.43 9.02
N SER A 42 -6.46 -3.28 9.09
CA SER A 42 -6.50 -2.43 10.29
C SER A 42 -7.16 -3.10 11.50
N ALA A 43 -7.90 -4.21 11.31
CA ALA A 43 -8.36 -5.05 12.41
C ALA A 43 -7.21 -5.76 13.15
N TYR A 44 -6.00 -5.80 12.56
CA TYR A 44 -4.80 -6.44 13.09
C TYR A 44 -3.65 -5.43 13.24
N PRO A 45 -3.72 -4.49 14.19
CA PRO A 45 -2.74 -3.40 14.32
C PRO A 45 -1.30 -3.90 14.51
N HIS A 46 -1.10 -4.96 15.29
CA HIS A 46 0.23 -5.54 15.50
C HIS A 46 0.91 -6.03 14.22
N LEU A 47 0.12 -6.46 13.21
CA LEU A 47 0.68 -6.84 11.92
C LEU A 47 1.19 -5.61 11.15
N ILE A 48 0.46 -4.49 11.24
CA ILE A 48 0.87 -3.22 10.62
C ILE A 48 2.15 -2.70 11.29
N ASP A 49 2.19 -2.70 12.61
CA ASP A 49 3.36 -2.28 13.39
C ASP A 49 4.59 -3.14 13.07
N ALA A 50 4.41 -4.47 13.00
CA ALA A 50 5.48 -5.39 12.65
C ALA A 50 6.01 -5.16 11.23
N LEU A 51 5.12 -4.91 10.24
CA LEU A 51 5.53 -4.58 8.88
C LEU A 51 6.32 -3.28 8.82
N ALA A 52 5.91 -2.26 9.57
CA ALA A 52 6.65 -1.00 9.66
C ALA A 52 8.05 -1.22 10.26
N ALA A 53 8.16 -1.95 11.37
CA ALA A 53 9.45 -2.26 12.01
C ALA A 53 10.39 -3.05 11.10
N VAL A 54 9.87 -4.02 10.34
CA VAL A 54 10.67 -4.78 9.35
C VAL A 54 11.17 -3.86 8.24
N LYS A 55 10.36 -2.90 7.79
CA LYS A 55 10.77 -1.93 6.76
C LYS A 55 11.77 -0.91 7.26
N GLU A 56 11.65 -0.46 8.50
CA GLU A 56 12.66 0.37 9.16
C GLU A 56 14.01 -0.36 9.24
N ALA A 57 14.01 -1.60 9.75
CA ALA A 57 15.23 -2.41 9.82
C ALA A 57 15.86 -2.65 8.44
N ALA A 58 15.05 -2.90 7.41
CA ALA A 58 15.53 -3.08 6.04
C ALA A 58 16.10 -1.79 5.46
N ALA A 59 15.49 -0.63 5.73
CA ALA A 59 15.99 0.67 5.29
C ALA A 59 17.35 0.99 5.92
N LEU A 60 17.50 0.78 7.24
CA LEU A 60 18.77 0.96 7.96
C LEU A 60 19.86 0.03 7.40
N ALA A 61 19.53 -1.25 7.18
CA ALA A 61 20.47 -2.20 6.59
C ALA A 61 20.89 -1.82 5.16
N ASN A 62 19.96 -1.32 4.35
CA ASN A 62 20.27 -0.83 2.99
C ASN A 62 21.17 0.40 3.03
N GLU A 63 20.94 1.33 3.96
CA GLU A 63 21.78 2.50 4.16
C GLU A 63 23.22 2.11 4.53
N GLU A 64 23.38 1.16 5.48
CA GLU A 64 24.70 0.62 5.87
C GLU A 64 25.44 -0.02 4.68
N LEU A 65 24.70 -0.61 3.74
CA LEU A 65 25.24 -1.24 2.53
C LEU A 65 25.39 -0.28 1.33
N GLY A 66 24.87 0.95 1.43
CA GLY A 66 24.87 1.95 0.35
C GLY A 66 23.95 1.60 -0.83
N LEU A 67 22.82 0.94 -0.56
CA LEU A 67 21.80 0.52 -1.54
C LEU A 67 20.68 1.55 -1.74
#